data_AF-A0A103XJR8-F1
#
_entry.id   AF-A0A103XJR8-F1
#
_cell.length_a   1.000
_cell.length_b   1.000
_cell.length_c   1.000
_cell.angle_alpha   90.00
_cell.angle_beta   90.00
_cell.angle_gamma   90.00
#
_symmetry.space_group_name_H-M   'P 1'
#
loop_
_entity.id
_entity.type
_entity.pdbx_description
1 polymer ?
#
loop_
_entity_poly.entity_id
_entity_poly.type
_entity_poly.pdbx_seq_one_letter_code
_entity_poly.pdbx_strand_id
1 'polypeptide(L)'
;MDGRQVKMRTYNNHSSHGSQVMQYGTLHISNETISEYQGSLSWSLKTKKSVQSFEPMGVVDERYADLYSMWFEHLRHIVDH
;
A
#
# COMPACT_ATOMS: atom_id res chain seq x y z
N MET A 1 -3.92 4.81 -8.11
CA MET A 1 -4.71 3.56 -7.97
C MET A 1 -6.13 3.94 -7.59
N ASP A 2 -7.13 3.19 -8.05
CA ASP A 2 -8.52 3.37 -7.59
C ASP A 2 -8.64 2.98 -6.11
N GLY A 3 -9.54 3.61 -5.34
CA GLY A 3 -9.76 3.36 -3.92
C GLY A 3 -10.09 1.90 -3.61
N ARG A 4 -10.78 1.21 -4.53
CA ARG A 4 -11.02 -0.24 -4.43
C ARG A 4 -9.72 -1.06 -4.48
N GLN A 5 -8.78 -0.69 -5.35
CA GLN A 5 -7.50 -1.37 -5.47
C GLN A 5 -6.63 -1.14 -4.24
N VAL A 6 -6.64 0.09 -3.69
CA VAL A 6 -5.95 0.42 -2.43
C VAL A 6 -6.49 -0.45 -1.29
N LYS A 7 -7.82 -0.52 -1.13
CA LYS A 7 -8.45 -1.35 -0.10
C LYS A 7 -8.03 -2.82 -0.18
N MET A 8 -8.05 -3.41 -1.39
CA MET A 8 -7.66 -4.81 -1.58
C MET A 8 -6.19 -5.07 -1.24
N ARG A 9 -5.29 -4.18 -1.66
CA ARG A 9 -3.86 -4.33 -1.41
C ARG A 9 -3.49 -4.15 0.06
N THR A 10 -4.04 -3.14 0.73
CA THR A 10 -3.78 -2.87 2.16
C THR A 10 -4.38 -3.95 3.07
N TYR A 11 -5.49 -4.54 2.66
CA TYR A 11 -6.08 -5.70 3.34
C TYR A 11 -5.32 -7.01 3.09
N ASN A 12 -4.27 -6.96 2.26
CA ASN A 12 -3.30 -8.03 2.02
C ASN A 12 -3.95 -9.38 1.67
N ASN A 13 -4.93 -9.36 0.75
CA ASN A 13 -5.61 -10.55 0.23
C ASN A 13 -6.14 -11.52 1.32
N HIS A 14 -6.83 -10.99 2.34
CA HIS A 14 -7.38 -11.77 3.46
C HIS A 14 -6.33 -12.51 4.32
N SER A 15 -5.07 -12.08 4.31
CA SER A 15 -4.07 -12.63 5.23
C SER A 15 -4.35 -12.24 6.70
N SER A 16 -3.62 -12.83 7.65
CA SER A 16 -3.65 -12.42 9.06
C SER A 16 -2.99 -11.05 9.34
N HIS A 17 -2.42 -10.42 8.31
CA HIS A 17 -1.70 -9.15 8.40
C HIS A 17 -2.32 -8.13 7.43
N GLY A 18 -2.25 -6.84 7.76
CA GLY A 18 -2.85 -5.76 6.97
C GLY A 18 -3.88 -4.98 7.76
N SER A 19 -4.59 -4.08 7.10
CA SER A 19 -5.56 -3.20 7.76
C SER A 19 -6.76 -2.88 6.87
N GLN A 20 -7.83 -2.38 7.50
CA GLN A 20 -9.02 -1.92 6.79
C GLN A 20 -8.86 -0.46 6.39
N VAL A 21 -8.84 -0.20 5.08
CA VAL A 21 -8.90 1.17 4.54
C VAL A 21 -10.34 1.67 4.62
N MET A 22 -10.50 2.85 5.20
CA MET A 22 -11.80 3.48 5.45
C MET A 22 -11.93 4.79 4.67
N GLN A 23 -13.17 5.17 4.36
CA GLN A 23 -13.54 6.40 3.65
C GLN A 23 -14.44 7.25 4.54
N TYR A 24 -14.24 8.57 4.51
CA TYR A 24 -15.01 9.54 5.30
C TYR A 24 -15.27 10.82 4.50
N GLY A 25 -16.17 11.69 4.98
CA GLY A 25 -16.50 12.96 4.34
C GLY A 25 -17.46 12.84 3.15
N THR A 26 -17.36 13.77 2.20
CA THR A 26 -18.25 13.83 1.03
C THR A 26 -17.97 12.70 0.05
N LEU A 27 -18.74 11.62 0.13
CA LEU A 27 -18.55 10.41 -0.69
C LEU A 27 -18.67 10.67 -2.19
N HIS A 28 -19.38 11.71 -2.64
CA HIS A 28 -19.52 12.00 -4.06
C HIS A 28 -18.16 12.27 -4.74
N ILE A 29 -17.20 12.82 -4.00
CA ILE A 29 -15.84 13.11 -4.50
C ILE A 29 -15.14 11.83 -4.98
N SER A 30 -15.44 10.66 -4.42
CA SER A 30 -14.81 9.41 -4.86
C SER A 30 -15.23 8.96 -6.27
N ASN A 31 -16.24 9.60 -6.86
CA ASN A 31 -16.65 9.35 -8.24
C ASN A 31 -15.92 10.22 -9.26
N GLU A 32 -15.20 11.25 -8.81
CA GLU A 32 -14.44 12.16 -9.68
C GLU A 32 -13.17 11.49 -10.22
N THR A 33 -12.58 12.06 -11.27
CA THR A 33 -11.36 11.48 -11.84
C THR A 33 -10.15 11.83 -10.99
N ILE A 34 -9.32 10.83 -10.65
CA ILE A 34 -8.13 11.06 -9.80
C ILE A 34 -7.16 12.12 -10.35
N SER A 35 -7.21 12.38 -11.67
CA SER A 35 -6.44 13.42 -12.34
C SER A 35 -6.79 14.85 -11.87
N GLU A 36 -8.00 15.07 -11.37
CA GLU A 36 -8.40 16.36 -10.80
C GLU A 36 -7.61 16.69 -9.52
N TYR A 37 -7.08 15.66 -8.85
CA TYR A 37 -6.37 15.77 -7.57
C TYR A 37 -4.87 15.47 -7.66
N GLN A 38 -4.46 14.59 -8.58
CA GLN A 38 -3.07 14.11 -8.70
C GLN A 38 -2.41 14.50 -10.03
N GLY A 39 -3.14 15.19 -10.92
CA GLY A 39 -2.69 15.48 -12.28
C GLY A 39 -2.71 14.24 -13.19
N SER A 40 -2.29 14.41 -14.44
CA SER A 40 -2.23 13.34 -15.44
C SER A 40 -0.85 13.24 -16.07
N LEU A 41 -0.36 12.02 -16.25
CA LEU A 41 0.83 11.75 -17.06
C LEU A 41 0.44 11.64 -18.54
N SER A 42 1.18 12.29 -19.43
CA SER A 42 0.91 12.31 -20.88
C SER A 42 0.98 10.93 -21.54
N TRP A 43 1.70 9.99 -20.92
CA TRP A 43 1.76 8.60 -21.33
C TRP A 43 0.77 7.80 -20.50
N SER A 44 -0.36 7.43 -21.10
CA SER A 44 -1.32 6.56 -20.42
C SER A 44 -0.74 5.15 -20.34
N LEU A 45 -0.15 4.81 -19.18
CA LEU A 45 0.00 3.41 -18.83
C LEU A 45 -1.43 2.88 -18.78
N LYS A 46 -1.85 2.09 -19.78
CA LYS A 46 -3.15 1.41 -19.78
C LYS A 46 -3.15 0.48 -18.56
N THR A 47 -3.57 1.03 -17.42
CA THR A 47 -3.81 0.27 -16.20
C THR A 47 -4.99 -0.61 -16.52
N LYS A 48 -4.69 -1.87 -16.89
CA LYS A 48 -5.71 -2.88 -17.15
C LYS A 48 -6.63 -2.88 -15.93
N LYS A 49 -7.91 -2.58 -16.16
CA LYS A 49 -8.99 -2.65 -15.16
C LYS A 49 -9.27 -4.09 -14.67
N SER A 50 -8.33 -5.02 -14.85
CA SER A 50 -8.44 -6.32 -14.19
C SER A 50 -8.20 -6.09 -12.72
N VAL A 51 -9.04 -6.67 -11.86
CA VAL A 51 -8.74 -6.85 -10.45
C VAL A 51 -7.37 -7.51 -10.39
N GLN A 52 -6.31 -6.72 -10.18
CA GLN A 52 -4.98 -7.25 -10.05
C GLN A 52 -5.00 -8.05 -8.77
N SER A 53 -4.91 -9.37 -8.90
CA SER A 53 -4.69 -10.23 -7.74
C SER A 53 -3.31 -9.85 -7.20
N PHE A 54 -3.30 -9.21 -6.04
CA PHE A 54 -2.07 -8.90 -5.34
C PHE A 54 -1.71 -10.12 -4.51
N GLU A 55 -0.55 -10.71 -4.78
CA GLU A 55 0.04 -11.65 -3.85
C GLU A 55 0.25 -10.98 -2.48
N PRO A 56 0.06 -11.71 -1.37
CA PRO A 56 0.34 -11.18 -0.05
C PRO A 56 1.77 -10.64 0.05
N MET A 57 1.93 -9.49 0.69
CA MET A 57 3.23 -8.89 0.97
C MET A 57 3.64 -9.14 2.41
N GLY A 58 4.95 -9.30 2.63
CA GLY A 58 5.53 -9.22 3.98
C GLY A 58 5.37 -7.81 4.53
N VAL A 59 4.88 -7.70 5.76
CA VAL A 59 4.62 -6.41 6.42
C VAL A 59 5.17 -6.43 7.84
N VAL A 60 5.51 -5.26 8.34
CA VAL A 60 5.91 -5.02 9.73
C VAL A 60 4.92 -4.03 10.33
N ASP A 61 4.52 -4.22 11.58
CA ASP A 61 3.72 -3.23 12.31
C ASP A 61 4.55 -1.96 12.46
N GLU A 62 3.95 -0.81 12.16
CA GLU A 62 4.63 0.50 12.21
C GLU A 62 5.28 0.76 13.59
N ARG A 63 4.66 0.27 14.67
CA ARG A 63 5.18 0.41 16.04
C ARG A 63 6.48 -0.36 16.30
N TYR A 64 6.79 -1.34 15.45
CA TYR A 64 8.00 -2.16 15.54
C TYR A 64 9.00 -1.89 14.42
N ALA A 65 8.69 -1.00 13.47
CA ALA A 65 9.55 -0.74 12.32
C ALA A 65 10.95 -0.25 12.73
N ASP A 66 11.01 0.71 13.66
CA ASP A 66 12.28 1.25 14.16
C ASP A 66 13.11 0.19 14.88
N LEU A 67 12.47 -0.61 15.74
CA LEU A 67 13.14 -1.70 16.46
C LEU A 67 13.68 -2.76 15.51
N TYR A 68 12.91 -3.12 14.48
CA TYR A 68 13.35 -4.06 13.45
C TYR A 68 14.55 -3.52 12.68
N SER A 69 14.55 -2.23 12.34
CA SER A 69 15.68 -1.56 11.68
C SER A 69 16.94 -1.59 12.54
N MET A 70 16.84 -1.20 13.81
CA MET A 70 17.99 -1.21 14.75
C MET A 70 18.57 -2.62 14.95
N TRP A 71 17.69 -3.62 15.08
CA TRP A 71 18.11 -5.01 15.22
C TRP A 71 18.84 -5.50 13.96
N PHE A 72 18.30 -5.17 12.78
CA PHE A 72 18.93 -5.54 11.51
C PHE A 72 20.31 -4.89 11.36
N GLU A 73 20.47 -3.62 11.72
CA GLU A 73 21.77 -2.94 11.70
C GLU A 73 22.78 -3.57 12.67
N HIS A 74 22.34 -3.90 13.88
CA HIS A 74 23.17 -4.58 14.88
C HIS A 74 23.67 -5.94 14.36
N LEU A 75 22.77 -6.76 13.79
CA LEU A 75 23.14 -8.03 13.20
C LEU A 75 24.11 -7.88 12.04
N ARG A 76 23.91 -6.87 11.18
CA ARG A 76 24.83 -6.58 10.08
C ARG A 76 26.24 -6.28 10.62
N HIS A 77 26.32 -5.46 11.67
CA HIS A 77 27.60 -5.18 12.32
C HIS A 77 28.26 -6.44 12.89
N ILE A 78 27.50 -7.39 13.44
CA ILE A 78 28.07 -8.66 13.95
C ILE A 78 28.59 -9.55 12.81
N VAL A 79 27.91 -9.59 11.67
CA VAL A 79 28.28 -10.46 10.53
C VAL A 79 29.49 -9.93 9.77
N ASP A 80 29.72 -8.62 9.79
CA ASP A 80 30.84 -7.97 9.10
C ASP A 80 32.19 -8.03 9.89
N HIS A 81 32.22 -8.64 11.08
CA HIS A 81 33.41 -8.88 11.92
C HIS A 81 33.66 -10.37 12.15
#